data_AF-A0A0Q5JHN9-F1
#
_entry.id   AF-A0A0Q5JHN9-F1
#
_cell.length_a   1.000
_cell.length_b   1.000
_cell.length_c   1.000
_cell.angle_alpha   90.00
_cell.angle_beta   90.00
_cell.angle_gamma   90.00
#
_symmetry.space_group_name_H-M   'P 1'
#
loop_
_entity.id
_entity.type
_entity.pdbx_description
1 polymer ?
#
loop_
_entity_poly.entity_id
_entity_poly.type
_entity_poly.pdbx_seq_one_letter_code
_entity_poly.pdbx_strand_id
1 'polypeptide(L)'
;MTTQHEPRGLLTVPQVARLLHVSDDTVRRQIREGDLGAVQIGTTPTGRPRYRIPAAMVEARLRRSTLQAPSTGEQLQAAFATLTEDQQEALLTQAIAWARAQTPAVVVGERKPEPTAGDIAKRFPGLTLRQTRTD
;
A
#
# COMPACT_ATOMS: atom_id res chain seq x y z
N MET A 1 7.10 -33.05 20.59
CA MET A 1 7.00 -31.71 19.97
C MET A 1 5.80 -31.71 19.04
N THR A 2 4.64 -31.30 19.56
CA THR A 2 3.38 -31.25 18.82
C THR A 2 3.33 -29.94 18.04
N THR A 3 3.45 -30.04 16.72
CA THR A 3 3.23 -28.92 15.80
C THR A 3 1.76 -28.51 15.87
N GLN A 4 1.45 -27.50 16.68
CA GLN A 4 0.14 -26.87 16.69
C GLN A 4 -0.19 -26.42 15.26
N HIS A 5 -1.09 -27.14 14.61
CA HIS A 5 -1.65 -26.77 13.34
C HIS A 5 -2.71 -25.70 13.63
N GLU A 6 -2.26 -24.45 13.82
CA GLU A 6 -3.18 -23.32 13.69
C GLU A 6 -3.92 -23.48 12.36
N PRO A 7 -5.22 -23.16 12.29
CA PRO A 7 -5.95 -23.11 11.02
C PRO A 7 -5.39 -21.94 10.19
N ARG A 8 -4.21 -22.15 9.62
CA ARG A 8 -3.45 -21.16 8.84
C ARG A 8 -4.30 -20.78 7.64
N GLY A 9 -4.73 -19.52 7.63
CA GLY A 9 -5.72 -18.98 6.70
C GLY A 9 -5.52 -19.46 5.27
N LEU A 10 -6.53 -20.13 4.73
CA LEU A 10 -6.55 -20.52 3.32
C LEU A 10 -6.98 -19.33 2.47
N LEU A 11 -6.03 -18.79 1.70
CA LEU A 11 -6.24 -17.64 0.85
C LEU A 11 -6.87 -18.05 -0.48
N THR A 12 -7.72 -17.17 -1.00
CA THR A 12 -8.25 -17.25 -2.36
C THR A 12 -7.25 -16.69 -3.36
N VAL A 13 -7.41 -17.04 -4.64
CA VAL A 13 -6.60 -16.47 -5.74
C VAL A 13 -6.58 -14.93 -5.71
N PRO A 14 -7.71 -14.20 -5.60
CA PRO A 14 -7.68 -12.73 -5.53
C PRO A 14 -6.93 -12.18 -4.31
N GLN A 15 -6.99 -12.86 -3.16
CA GLN A 15 -6.25 -12.43 -1.97
C GLN A 15 -4.74 -12.60 -2.17
N VAL A 16 -4.32 -13.71 -2.76
CA VAL A 16 -2.90 -13.93 -3.08
C VAL A 16 -2.40 -12.96 -4.14
N ALA A 17 -3.21 -12.67 -5.16
CA ALA A 17 -2.90 -11.68 -6.20
C ALA A 17 -2.60 -10.30 -5.59
N ARG A 18 -3.43 -9.86 -4.63
CA ARG A 18 -3.22 -8.61 -3.90
C ARG A 18 -1.94 -8.62 -3.05
N LEU A 19 -1.67 -9.70 -2.33
CA LEU A 19 -0.50 -9.81 -1.45
C LEU A 19 0.81 -9.86 -2.25
N LEU A 20 0.80 -10.54 -3.39
CA LEU A 20 1.98 -10.68 -4.25
C LEU A 20 2.10 -9.56 -5.29
N HIS A 21 1.16 -8.62 -5.34
CA HIS A 21 1.09 -7.55 -6.35
C HIS A 21 1.15 -8.07 -7.80
N VAL A 22 0.45 -9.17 -8.09
CA VAL A 22 0.35 -9.77 -9.44
C VAL A 22 -1.11 -9.91 -9.86
N SER A 23 -1.35 -10.23 -11.13
CA SER A 23 -2.70 -10.49 -11.63
C SER A 23 -3.24 -11.85 -11.15
N ASP A 24 -4.57 -11.96 -11.06
CA ASP A 24 -5.26 -13.23 -10.78
C ASP A 24 -4.88 -14.35 -11.77
N ASP A 25 -4.61 -14.00 -13.03
CA ASP A 25 -4.22 -14.95 -14.06
C ASP A 25 -2.80 -15.46 -13.84
N THR A 26 -1.89 -14.57 -13.44
CA THR A 26 -0.52 -14.91 -13.04
C THR A 26 -0.52 -15.92 -11.90
N VAL A 27 -1.36 -15.72 -10.87
CA VAL A 27 -1.49 -16.68 -9.76
C VAL A 27 -1.98 -18.05 -10.26
N ARG A 28 -2.99 -18.08 -11.14
CA ARG A 28 -3.51 -19.34 -11.70
C ARG A 28 -2.52 -20.06 -12.59
N ARG A 29 -1.72 -19.31 -13.33
CA ARG A 29 -0.63 -19.83 -14.13
C ARG A 29 0.42 -20.48 -13.22
N GLN A 30 0.86 -19.81 -12.16
CA GLN A 30 1.81 -20.36 -11.17
C GLN A 30 1.29 -21.62 -10.47
N ILE A 31 -0.03 -21.70 -10.22
CA ILE A 31 -0.65 -22.93 -9.69
C ILE A 31 -0.56 -24.07 -10.72
N ARG A 32 -0.84 -23.80 -12.00
CA ARG A 32 -0.76 -24.80 -13.07
C ARG A 32 0.67 -25.27 -13.34
N GLU A 33 1.63 -24.36 -13.24
CA GLU A 33 3.06 -24.64 -13.44
C GLU A 33 3.69 -25.36 -12.24
N GLY A 34 3.00 -25.43 -11.10
CA GLY A 34 3.49 -26.08 -9.88
C GLY A 34 4.33 -25.16 -8.97
N ASP A 35 4.55 -23.92 -9.39
CA ASP A 35 5.30 -22.90 -8.65
C ASP A 35 4.58 -22.40 -7.39
N LEU A 36 3.26 -22.60 -7.32
CA LEU A 36 2.43 -22.23 -6.19
C LEU A 36 1.52 -23.40 -5.80
N GLY A 37 1.80 -23.99 -4.64
CA GLY A 37 0.98 -25.06 -4.08
C GLY A 37 -0.42 -24.57 -3.72
N ALA A 38 -1.44 -25.22 -4.27
CA ALA A 38 -2.84 -24.91 -4.00
C ALA A 38 -3.69 -26.18 -3.94
N VAL A 39 -4.76 -26.12 -3.16
CA VAL A 39 -5.80 -27.16 -3.09
C VAL A 39 -6.99 -26.71 -3.92
N GLN A 40 -7.39 -27.51 -4.90
CA GLN A 40 -8.64 -27.28 -5.62
C GLN A 40 -9.82 -27.72 -4.74
N ILE A 41 -10.70 -26.78 -4.40
CA ILE A 41 -11.87 -27.02 -3.54
C ILE A 41 -13.17 -27.20 -4.33
N GLY A 42 -13.10 -27.13 -5.65
CA GLY A 42 -14.23 -27.34 -6.54
C GLY A 42 -14.12 -26.52 -7.82
N THR A 43 -15.25 -26.40 -8.51
CA THR A 43 -15.41 -25.61 -9.73
C THR A 43 -16.56 -24.62 -9.54
N THR A 44 -16.51 -23.48 -10.22
CA THR A 44 -17.67 -22.58 -10.33
C THR A 44 -18.73 -23.22 -11.23
N PRO A 45 -19.99 -22.75 -11.20
CA PRO A 45 -21.03 -23.19 -12.15
C PRO A 45 -20.62 -23.02 -13.62
N THR A 46 -19.73 -22.07 -13.89
CA THR A 46 -19.12 -21.80 -15.21
C THR A 46 -17.92 -22.69 -15.55
N GLY A 47 -17.61 -23.70 -14.73
CA GLY A 47 -16.51 -24.65 -14.93
C GLY A 47 -15.13 -24.16 -14.48
N ARG A 48 -15.00 -22.95 -13.92
CA ARG A 48 -13.69 -22.39 -13.52
C ARG A 48 -13.22 -23.01 -12.21
N PRO A 49 -11.98 -23.52 -12.11
CA PRO A 49 -11.48 -24.12 -10.87
C PRO A 49 -11.32 -23.08 -9.75
N ARG A 50 -11.72 -23.50 -8.55
CA ARG A 50 -11.63 -22.73 -7.30
C ARG A 50 -10.49 -23.30 -6.46
N TYR A 51 -9.49 -22.45 -6.19
CA TYR A 51 -8.31 -22.82 -5.44
C TYR A 51 -8.26 -22.17 -4.06
N ARG A 52 -7.63 -22.88 -3.12
CA ARG A 52 -7.23 -22.40 -1.80
C ARG A 52 -5.73 -22.57 -1.62
N ILE A 53 -5.08 -21.50 -1.19
CA ILE A 53 -3.62 -21.41 -1.10
C ILE A 53 -3.25 -21.21 0.37
N PRO A 54 -2.33 -22.00 0.94
CA PRO A 54 -1.90 -21.81 2.34
C PRO A 54 -1.20 -20.45 2.54
N ALA A 55 -1.67 -19.63 3.50
CA ALA A 55 -1.06 -18.33 3.80
C ALA A 55 0.45 -18.41 4.09
N ALA A 56 0.88 -19.42 4.84
CA ALA A 56 2.29 -19.62 5.18
C ALA A 56 3.21 -19.75 3.95
N MET A 57 2.70 -20.31 2.85
CA MET A 57 3.46 -20.42 1.60
C MET A 57 3.65 -19.05 0.94
N VAL A 58 2.59 -18.24 0.95
CA VAL A 58 2.62 -16.86 0.40
C VAL A 58 3.55 -15.99 1.22
N GLU A 59 3.49 -16.09 2.55
CA GLU A 59 4.39 -15.38 3.47
C GLU A 59 5.85 -15.78 3.27
N ALA A 60 6.15 -17.08 3.14
CA ALA A 60 7.51 -17.55 2.87
C ALA A 60 8.05 -16.98 1.54
N ARG A 61 7.20 -16.88 0.52
CA ARG A 61 7.57 -16.30 -0.78
C ARG A 61 7.84 -14.79 -0.68
N LEU A 62 7.00 -14.05 0.03
CA LEU A 62 7.21 -12.62 0.28
C LEU A 62 8.52 -12.34 1.02
N ARG A 63 8.82 -13.16 2.05
CA ARG A 63 10.11 -13.07 2.77
C ARG A 63 11.30 -13.38 1.87
N ARG A 64 11.19 -14.37 0.97
CA ARG A 64 12.27 -14.67 0.02
C ARG A 64 12.49 -13.54 -0.99
N SER A 65 11.40 -12.97 -1.52
CA SER A 65 11.47 -11.90 -2.51
C SER A 65 12.12 -10.63 -1.96
N THR A 66 11.85 -10.30 -0.70
CA THR A 66 12.44 -9.12 -0.02
C THR A 66 13.92 -9.27 0.30
N LEU A 67 14.42 -10.51 0.43
CA LEU A 67 15.84 -10.78 0.67
C LEU A 67 16.69 -10.85 -0.61
N GLN A 68 16.07 -10.95 -1.79
CA GLN A 68 16.77 -11.22 -3.05
C GLN A 68 16.73 -10.06 -4.05
N ALA A 69 15.78 -9.14 -3.95
CA ALA A 69 15.70 -8.00 -4.86
C ALA A 69 16.54 -6.83 -4.32
N PRO A 70 17.45 -6.23 -5.11
CA PRO A 70 18.07 -4.97 -4.72
C PRO A 70 16.95 -3.94 -4.56
N SER A 71 16.99 -3.21 -3.45
CA SER A 71 16.06 -2.13 -3.17
C SER A 71 16.08 -1.09 -4.31
N THR A 72 14.97 -0.37 -4.49
CA THR A 72 14.91 0.72 -5.47
C THR A 72 16.03 1.74 -5.27
N GLY A 73 16.43 1.98 -4.01
CA GLY A 73 17.56 2.86 -3.68
C GLY A 73 18.91 2.32 -4.18
N GLU A 74 19.18 1.03 -3.98
CA GLU A 74 20.41 0.39 -4.48
C GLU A 74 20.47 0.39 -6.01
N GLN A 75 19.34 0.13 -6.67
CA GLN A 75 19.26 0.21 -8.14
C GLN A 75 19.52 1.63 -8.64
N LEU A 76 18.93 2.63 -7.97
CA LEU A 76 19.14 4.04 -8.31
C LEU A 76 20.60 4.45 -8.09
N GLN A 77 21.21 4.04 -6.97
CA GLN A 77 22.60 4.33 -6.68
C GLN A 77 23.54 3.69 -7.70
N ALA A 78 23.29 2.45 -8.10
CA ALA A 78 24.04 1.77 -9.16
C ALA A 78 23.91 2.50 -10.51
N ALA A 79 22.72 3.02 -10.83
CA ALA A 79 22.50 3.81 -12.04
C ALA A 79 23.21 5.18 -11.98
N PHE A 80 23.26 5.84 -10.83
CA PHE A 80 24.00 7.09 -10.66
C PHE A 80 25.52 6.89 -10.73
N ALA A 81 26.03 5.76 -10.25
CA ALA A 81 27.45 5.45 -10.25
C ALA A 81 28.07 5.31 -11.66
N THR A 82 27.26 5.14 -12.71
CA THR A 82 27.75 5.07 -14.11
C THR A 82 27.87 6.44 -14.78
N LEU A 83 27.36 7.49 -14.14
CA LEU A 83 27.33 8.86 -14.66
C LEU A 83 28.54 9.65 -14.16
N THR A 84 29.00 10.60 -14.97
CA THR A 84 29.99 11.59 -14.51
C THR A 84 29.39 12.54 -13.48
N GLU A 85 30.23 13.21 -12.69
CA GLU A 85 29.78 14.19 -11.68
C GLU A 85 28.89 15.28 -12.31
N ASP A 86 29.30 15.84 -13.45
CA ASP A 86 28.53 16.83 -14.20
C ASP A 86 27.13 16.32 -14.62
N GLN A 87 27.05 15.04 -15.03
CA GLN A 87 25.77 14.42 -15.43
C GLN A 87 24.86 14.19 -14.22
N GLN A 88 25.43 13.81 -13.09
CA GLN A 88 24.68 13.65 -11.84
C GLN A 88 24.13 15.00 -11.36
N GLU A 89 24.94 16.05 -11.40
CA GLU A 89 24.53 17.40 -11.00
C GLU A 89 23.42 17.96 -11.92
N ALA A 90 23.53 17.73 -13.23
CA ALA A 90 22.50 18.12 -14.19
C ALA A 90 21.16 17.42 -13.91
N LEU A 91 21.18 16.11 -13.63
CA LEU A 91 19.98 15.33 -13.29
C LEU A 91 19.37 15.77 -11.97
N LEU A 92 20.19 16.04 -10.94
CA LEU A 92 19.71 16.56 -9.66
C LEU A 92 19.03 17.92 -9.83
N THR A 93 19.64 18.80 -10.62
CA THR A 93 19.06 20.12 -10.94
C THR A 93 17.71 19.98 -11.64
N GLN A 94 17.60 19.08 -12.61
CA GLN A 94 16.35 18.81 -13.31
C GLN A 94 15.28 18.23 -12.38
N ALA A 95 15.65 17.29 -11.51
CA ALA A 95 14.74 16.68 -10.55
C ALA A 95 14.21 17.70 -9.52
N ILE A 96 15.06 18.59 -9.03
CA ILE A 96 14.67 19.68 -8.13
C ILE A 96 13.70 20.64 -8.83
N ALA A 97 14.00 21.03 -10.07
CA ALA A 97 13.13 21.92 -10.84
C ALA A 97 11.74 21.29 -11.07
N TRP A 98 11.72 20.00 -11.45
CA TRP A 98 10.48 19.23 -11.60
C TRP A 98 9.69 19.14 -10.28
N ALA A 99 10.34 18.81 -9.16
CA ALA A 99 9.68 18.67 -7.87
C ALA A 99 9.05 19.99 -7.40
N ARG A 100 9.75 21.11 -7.62
CA ARG A 100 9.23 22.46 -7.35
C ARG A 100 8.01 22.78 -8.22
N ALA A 101 8.04 22.43 -9.50
CA ALA A 101 6.90 22.62 -10.40
C ALA A 101 5.69 21.74 -10.03
N GLN A 102 5.93 20.56 -9.44
CA GLN A 102 4.89 19.65 -8.98
C GLN A 102 4.37 19.95 -7.58
N THR A 103 5.02 20.84 -6.82
CA THR A 103 4.59 21.18 -5.47
C THR A 103 3.19 21.80 -5.58
N PRO A 104 2.13 21.13 -5.09
CA PRO A 104 0.81 21.72 -5.12
C PRO A 104 0.86 22.99 -4.28
N ALA A 105 0.22 24.07 -4.77
CA ALA A 105 0.06 25.28 -3.99
C ALA A 105 -0.49 24.88 -2.62
N VAL A 106 0.21 25.26 -1.54
CA VAL A 106 -0.31 25.12 -0.20
C VAL A 106 -1.68 25.80 -0.22
N VAL A 107 -2.73 24.99 -0.21
CA VAL A 107 -4.09 25.49 -0.01
C VAL A 107 -4.07 25.95 1.44
N VAL A 108 -3.68 27.20 1.64
CA VAL A 108 -4.05 27.98 2.83
C VAL A 108 -5.56 28.02 2.73
N GLY A 109 -6.21 26.96 3.24
CA GLY A 109 -7.66 26.84 3.18
C GLY A 109 -8.21 28.15 3.70
N GLU A 110 -9.09 28.78 2.91
CA GLU A 110 -9.83 29.96 3.36
C GLU A 110 -10.28 29.68 4.78
N ARG A 111 -9.66 30.36 5.75
CA ARG A 111 -10.09 30.26 7.13
C ARG A 111 -11.54 30.71 7.09
N LYS A 112 -12.45 29.76 7.26
CA LYS A 112 -13.85 30.10 7.45
C LYS A 112 -13.89 31.11 8.60
N PRO A 113 -14.65 32.20 8.47
CA PRO A 113 -14.76 33.18 9.53
C PRO A 113 -15.11 32.48 10.84
N GLU A 114 -14.62 33.02 11.94
CA GLU A 114 -14.86 32.47 13.26
C GLU A 114 -16.38 32.26 13.43
N PRO A 115 -16.82 31.03 13.77
CA PRO A 115 -18.25 30.73 13.82
C PRO A 115 -18.94 31.62 14.85
N THR A 116 -20.01 32.27 14.43
CA THR A 116 -20.81 33.16 15.27
C THR A 116 -21.44 32.39 16.43
N ALA A 117 -21.75 33.06 17.54
CA ALA A 117 -22.42 32.44 18.68
C ALA A 117 -23.72 31.68 18.31
N GLY A 118 -24.47 32.18 17.31
CA GLY A 118 -25.65 31.49 16.77
C GLY A 118 -25.33 30.19 16.03
N ASP A 119 -24.21 30.12 15.30
CA ASP A 119 -23.77 28.91 14.60
C ASP A 119 -23.31 27.83 15.58
N ILE A 120 -22.65 28.25 16.67
CA ILE A 120 -22.23 27.38 17.77
C ILE A 120 -23.47 26.81 18.48
N ALA A 121 -24.45 27.65 18.80
CA ALA A 121 -25.70 27.23 19.45
C ALA A 121 -26.50 26.22 18.60
N LYS A 122 -26.52 26.40 17.28
CA LYS A 122 -27.18 25.47 16.35
C LYS A 122 -26.47 24.12 16.24
N ARG A 123 -25.12 24.12 16.27
CA ARG A 123 -24.32 22.89 16.20
C ARG A 123 -24.30 22.11 17.52
N PHE A 124 -24.40 22.81 18.64
CA PHE A 124 -24.28 22.22 19.97
C PHE A 124 -25.42 22.68 20.88
N PRO A 125 -26.67 22.21 20.63
CA PRO A 125 -27.79 22.52 21.50
C PRO A 125 -27.55 21.88 22.88
N GLY A 126 -27.14 22.68 23.86
CA GLY A 126 -26.84 22.25 25.24
C GLY A 126 -25.50 22.75 25.80
N LEU A 127 -24.64 23.35 24.98
CA LEU A 127 -23.41 23.99 25.44
C LEU A 127 -23.71 25.41 25.94
N THR A 128 -24.00 25.55 27.24
CA THR A 128 -23.98 26.86 27.90
C THR A 128 -22.55 27.37 27.92
N LEU A 129 -22.27 28.44 27.18
CA LEU A 129 -21.01 29.18 27.28
C LEU A 129 -20.79 29.53 28.76
N ARG A 130 -19.76 28.95 29.38
CA ARG A 130 -19.28 29.45 30.67
C ARG A 130 -18.77 30.86 30.42
N GLN A 131 -19.52 31.86 30.89
CA GLN A 131 -19.08 33.24 30.85
C GLN A 131 -17.72 33.31 31.57
N THR A 132 -16.70 33.72 30.83
CA THR A 132 -15.42 34.13 31.39
C THR A 132 -15.70 35.31 32.31
N ARG A 133 -15.59 35.05 33.61
CA ARG A 133 -15.62 36.06 34.66
C ARG A 133 -14.37 36.92 34.49
N THR A 134 -14.57 38.13 33.97
CA THR A 134 -13.56 39.19 33.95
C THR A 134 -13.62 39.88 35.31
N ASP A 135 -12.52 39.82 36.07
CA ASP A 135 -12.15 40.84 37.06
C ASP A 135 -11.11 41.76 36.41
#